data_AF-A0A7J8W5L8-F1
#
_entry.id   AF-A0A7J8W5L8-F1
#
_cell.length_a   1.000
_cell.length_b   1.000
_cell.length_c   1.000
_cell.angle_alpha   90.00
_cell.angle_beta   90.00
_cell.angle_gamma   90.00
#
_symmetry.space_group_name_H-M   'P 1'
#
loop_
_entity.id
_entity.type
_entity.pdbx_description
1 polymer ?
#
loop_
_entity_poly.entity_id
_entity_poly.type
_entity_poly.pdbx_seq_one_letter_code
_entity_poly.pdbx_strand_id
1 'polypeptide(L)'
;MKRLAVGPMTTPEYNEWWVRRINDNIPKVSQENSQSIKKHLRVIPSELEILRQDFERKNTDLEKKIKQMGEEKVSLRLDIDVQKLETEKIRKRKNKAEEELSSLKTDYKKLRLPMRTAGLGKSQNSGELRFEKKMTKPIDGNRNYKKCRVSKLKFYNGAESKLEQD
;
A
#
# COMPACT_ATOMS: atom_id res chain seq x y z
N MET A 1 41.70 -45.41 -58.23
CA MET A 1 40.69 -44.36 -57.95
C MET A 1 41.16 -43.05 -58.57
N LYS A 2 40.36 -42.44 -59.44
CA LYS A 2 40.69 -41.15 -60.10
C LYS A 2 40.40 -40.01 -59.11
N ARG A 3 41.36 -39.11 -58.86
CA ARG A 3 41.14 -37.92 -58.03
C ARG A 3 40.45 -36.85 -58.87
N LEU A 4 39.28 -36.39 -58.43
CA LEU A 4 38.63 -35.20 -58.99
C LEU A 4 39.33 -33.96 -58.42
N ALA A 5 39.96 -33.17 -59.27
CA ALA A 5 40.48 -31.85 -58.91
C ALA A 5 39.31 -30.87 -58.85
N VAL A 6 38.85 -30.56 -57.63
CA VAL A 6 37.91 -29.47 -57.37
C VAL A 6 38.71 -28.17 -57.46
N GLY A 7 38.55 -27.45 -58.57
CA GLY A 7 39.08 -26.10 -58.72
C GLY A 7 38.40 -25.13 -57.73
N PRO A 8 39.08 -24.04 -57.34
CA PRO A 8 38.49 -23.04 -56.45
C PRO A 8 37.27 -22.40 -57.12
N MET A 9 36.09 -22.63 -56.54
CA MET A 9 34.81 -22.06 -56.95
C MET A 9 34.69 -20.59 -56.51
N THR A 10 35.68 -19.77 -56.86
CA THR A 10 35.63 -18.32 -56.66
C THR A 10 35.65 -17.70 -58.05
N THR A 11 34.46 -17.52 -58.62
CA THR A 11 34.28 -16.79 -59.88
C THR A 11 34.90 -15.41 -59.75
N PRO A 12 35.96 -15.08 -60.52
CA PRO A 12 36.62 -13.77 -60.45
C PRO A 12 35.66 -12.62 -60.76
N GLU A 13 34.55 -12.90 -61.46
CA GLU A 13 33.49 -11.94 -61.75
C GLU A 13 32.79 -11.39 -60.49
N TYR A 14 32.71 -12.17 -59.39
CA TYR A 14 32.07 -11.69 -58.15
C TYR A 14 32.86 -10.57 -57.49
N ASN A 15 34.19 -10.66 -57.49
CA ASN A 15 35.06 -9.66 -56.90
C ASN A 15 35.12 -8.40 -57.77
N GLU A 16 35.15 -8.53 -59.09
CA GLU A 16 35.06 -7.39 -60.01
C GLU A 16 33.71 -6.67 -59.92
N TRP A 17 32.61 -7.43 -59.76
CA TRP A 17 31.28 -6.89 -59.50
C TRP A 17 31.23 -6.13 -58.16
N TRP A 18 31.91 -6.63 -57.13
CA TRP A 18 31.99 -5.96 -55.82
C TRP A 18 32.77 -4.64 -55.88
N VAL A 19 33.92 -4.61 -56.57
CA VAL A 19 34.75 -3.40 -56.74
C VAL A 19 34.00 -2.31 -57.53
N ARG A 20 33.16 -2.70 -58.49
CA ARG A 20 32.31 -1.79 -59.26
C ARG A 20 31.14 -1.19 -58.47
N ARG A 21 30.75 -1.77 -57.31
CA ARG A 21 29.64 -1.28 -56.47
C ARG A 21 30.10 -0.45 -55.27
N ILE A 22 31.34 0.07 -55.25
CA ILE A 22 31.67 1.16 -54.31
C ILE A 22 30.59 2.24 -54.50
N ASN A 23 29.83 2.46 -53.44
CA ASN A 23 28.43 2.83 -53.47
C ASN A 23 28.22 4.29 -53.92
N ASP A 24 27.86 4.50 -55.18
CA ASP A 24 27.51 5.82 -55.75
C ASP A 24 26.26 6.46 -55.10
N ASN A 25 25.56 5.76 -54.20
CA ASN A 25 24.39 6.27 -53.47
C ASN A 25 24.73 6.97 -52.15
N ILE A 26 26.00 7.15 -51.80
CA ILE A 26 26.38 8.03 -50.69
C ILE A 26 26.64 9.41 -51.29
N PRO A 27 25.65 10.33 -51.31
CA PRO A 27 25.93 11.70 -51.71
C PRO A 27 27.07 12.20 -50.82
N LYS A 28 28.14 12.67 -51.44
CA LYS A 28 29.26 13.33 -50.76
C LYS A 28 28.68 14.44 -49.90
N VAL A 29 28.53 14.19 -48.60
CA VAL A 29 27.97 15.16 -47.66
C VAL A 29 28.91 16.36 -47.70
N SER A 30 28.49 17.44 -48.34
CA SER A 30 29.28 18.67 -48.37
C SER A 30 29.51 19.09 -46.91
N GLN A 31 30.78 19.34 -46.58
CA GLN A 31 31.22 19.62 -45.22
C GLN A 31 30.45 20.79 -44.58
N GLU A 32 30.00 21.74 -45.41
CA GLU A 32 29.16 22.89 -45.02
C GLU A 32 27.76 22.48 -44.53
N ASN A 33 27.14 21.44 -45.13
CA ASN A 33 25.81 20.96 -44.74
C ASN A 33 25.85 20.15 -43.44
N SER A 34 26.94 19.44 -43.17
CA SER A 34 27.11 18.72 -41.90
C SER A 34 27.17 19.66 -40.69
N GLN A 35 27.71 20.87 -40.90
CA GLN A 35 27.86 21.90 -39.87
C GLN A 35 26.54 22.66 -39.62
N SER A 36 25.73 22.87 -40.67
CA SER A 36 24.40 23.48 -40.57
C SER A 36 23.36 22.51 -39.99
N ILE A 37 23.36 21.24 -40.38
CA ILE A 37 22.48 20.20 -39.79
C ILE A 37 22.75 20.05 -38.29
N LYS A 38 24.02 19.97 -37.89
CA LYS A 38 24.41 19.91 -36.48
C LYS A 38 24.01 21.17 -35.69
N LYS A 39 23.98 22.35 -36.32
CA LYS A 39 23.51 23.60 -35.71
C LYS A 39 21.98 23.66 -35.60
N HIS A 40 21.23 23.23 -36.61
CA HIS A 40 19.75 23.20 -36.57
C HIS A 40 19.22 22.15 -35.58
N LEU A 41 19.86 20.98 -35.50
CA LEU A 41 19.60 19.96 -34.47
C LEU A 41 19.99 20.40 -33.05
N ARG A 42 20.76 21.48 -32.90
CA ARG A 42 21.14 22.06 -31.60
C ARG A 42 20.11 23.09 -31.10
N VAL A 43 19.31 23.65 -31.99
CA VAL A 43 18.26 24.64 -31.68
C VAL A 43 16.92 23.96 -31.38
N ILE A 44 16.70 22.76 -31.93
CA ILE A 44 15.55 21.92 -31.62
C ILE A 44 16.07 20.71 -30.83
N PRO A 45 15.74 20.57 -29.53
CA PRO A 45 16.03 19.34 -28.80
C PRO A 45 15.49 18.16 -29.60
N SER A 46 16.34 17.16 -29.85
CA SER A 46 15.88 15.98 -30.58
C SER A 46 14.70 15.33 -29.84
N GLU A 47 13.77 14.72 -30.56
CA GLU A 47 12.61 14.02 -29.96
C GLU A 47 13.07 13.01 -28.88
N LEU A 48 14.24 12.40 -29.07
CA LEU A 48 14.87 11.49 -28.13
C LEU A 48 15.37 12.18 -26.85
N GLU A 49 15.87 13.41 -26.96
CA GLU A 49 16.33 14.17 -25.80
C GLU A 49 15.15 14.63 -24.93
N ILE A 50 14.02 15.01 -25.55
CA ILE A 50 12.77 15.30 -24.85
C ILE A 50 12.25 14.05 -24.14
N LEU A 51 12.18 12.92 -24.87
CA LEU A 51 11.71 11.65 -24.30
C LEU A 51 12.58 11.18 -23.13
N ARG A 52 13.90 11.39 -23.22
CA ARG A 52 14.82 11.06 -22.14
C ARG A 52 14.56 11.92 -20.90
N GLN A 53 14.38 13.23 -21.06
CA GLN A 53 14.08 14.12 -19.93
C GLN A 53 12.74 13.75 -19.27
N ASP A 54 11.72 13.42 -20.05
CA ASP A 54 10.44 12.97 -19.54
C ASP A 54 10.55 11.64 -18.76
N PHE A 55 11.37 10.72 -19.26
CA PHE A 55 11.64 9.46 -18.57
C PHE A 55 12.31 9.69 -17.21
N GLU A 56 13.34 10.55 -17.16
CA GLU A 56 14.01 10.91 -15.91
C GLU A 56 13.05 11.56 -14.92
N ARG A 57 12.20 12.50 -15.37
CA ARG A 57 11.18 13.13 -14.53
C ARG A 57 10.25 12.07 -13.92
N LYS A 58 9.68 11.18 -14.76
CA LYS A 58 8.82 10.09 -14.29
C LYS A 58 9.54 9.17 -13.30
N ASN A 59 10.81 8.87 -13.54
CA ASN A 59 11.58 8.02 -12.66
C ASN A 59 11.75 8.67 -11.27
N THR A 60 12.07 9.96 -11.21
CA THR A 60 12.18 10.68 -9.93
C THR A 60 10.85 10.77 -9.18
N ASP A 61 9.73 10.93 -9.90
CA ASP A 61 8.40 10.95 -9.29
C ASP A 61 8.03 9.57 -8.73
N LEU A 62 8.38 8.50 -9.43
CA LEU A 62 8.21 7.12 -8.94
C LEU A 62 9.08 6.85 -7.72
N GLU A 63 10.34 7.29 -7.70
CA GLU A 63 11.22 7.15 -6.53
C GLU A 63 10.65 7.87 -5.30
N LYS A 64 10.16 9.11 -5.47
CA LYS A 64 9.48 9.85 -4.38
C LYS A 64 8.25 9.09 -3.87
N LYS A 65 7.43 8.56 -4.77
CA LYS A 65 6.23 7.78 -4.41
C LYS A 65 6.58 6.48 -3.70
N ILE A 66 7.64 5.78 -4.14
CA ILE A 66 8.15 4.58 -3.47
C ILE A 66 8.62 4.91 -2.06
N LYS A 67 9.36 6.01 -1.90
CA LYS A 67 9.81 6.48 -0.58
C LYS A 67 8.63 6.77 0.34
N GLN A 68 7.66 7.55 -0.13
CA GLN A 68 6.45 7.88 0.64
C GLN A 68 5.67 6.61 1.05
N MET A 69 5.43 5.69 0.11
CA MET A 69 4.76 4.43 0.42
C MET A 69 5.55 3.57 1.42
N GLY A 70 6.89 3.62 1.37
CA GLY A 70 7.77 2.97 2.34
C GLY A 70 7.58 3.51 3.75
N GLU A 71 7.53 4.83 3.90
CA GLU A 71 7.29 5.53 5.17
C GLU A 71 5.88 5.23 5.71
N GLU A 72 4.85 5.34 4.88
CA GLU A 72 3.45 5.02 5.24
C GLU A 72 3.31 3.55 5.69
N LYS A 73 3.98 2.61 5.02
CA LYS A 73 3.98 1.20 5.39
C LYS A 73 4.56 0.95 6.78
N VAL A 74 5.65 1.66 7.15
CA VAL A 74 6.25 1.55 8.48
C VAL A 74 5.32 2.14 9.53
N SER A 75 4.73 3.31 9.27
CA SER A 75 3.74 3.94 10.15
C SER A 75 2.54 3.02 10.44
N LEU A 76 1.95 2.43 9.40
CA LEU A 76 0.83 1.50 9.54
C LEU A 76 1.19 0.24 10.34
N ARG A 77 2.42 -0.26 10.22
CA ARG A 77 2.89 -1.39 11.03
C ARG A 77 2.90 -1.04 12.52
N LEU A 78 3.42 0.15 12.86
CA LEU A 78 3.44 0.63 14.25
C LEU A 78 2.01 0.79 14.80
N ASP A 79 1.09 1.35 14.01
CA ASP A 79 -0.32 1.49 14.40
C ASP A 79 -0.98 0.13 14.72
N ILE A 80 -0.68 -0.91 13.90
CA ILE A 80 -1.17 -2.27 14.14
C ILE A 80 -0.65 -2.81 15.48
N ASP A 81 0.65 -2.63 15.75
CA ASP A 81 1.26 -3.10 17.00
C ASP A 81 0.71 -2.37 18.23
N VAL A 82 0.47 -1.06 18.14
CA VAL A 82 -0.18 -0.27 19.19
C VAL A 82 -1.59 -0.79 19.46
N GLN A 83 -2.41 -0.97 18.41
CA GLN A 83 -3.77 -1.50 18.57
C GLN A 83 -3.77 -2.91 19.18
N LYS A 84 -2.82 -3.75 18.78
CA LYS A 84 -2.65 -5.10 19.36
C LYS A 84 -2.31 -5.03 20.86
N LEU A 85 -1.44 -4.10 21.27
CA LEU A 85 -1.09 -3.92 22.68
C LEU A 85 -2.28 -3.39 23.50
N GLU A 86 -3.03 -2.42 22.98
CA GLU A 86 -4.20 -1.86 23.65
C GLU A 86 -5.30 -2.91 23.84
N THR A 87 -5.59 -3.70 22.80
CA THR A 87 -6.59 -4.78 22.85
C THR A 87 -6.22 -5.86 23.86
N GLU A 88 -4.93 -6.22 23.95
CA GLU A 88 -4.43 -7.16 24.96
C GLU A 88 -4.66 -6.63 26.38
N LYS A 89 -4.30 -5.37 26.63
CA LYS A 89 -4.47 -4.71 27.93
C LYS A 89 -5.94 -4.66 28.36
N ILE A 90 -6.83 -4.36 27.42
CA ILE A 90 -8.28 -4.37 27.66
C ILE A 90 -8.76 -5.78 28.01
N ARG A 91 -8.30 -6.81 27.28
CA ARG A 91 -8.65 -8.21 27.55
C ARG A 91 -8.23 -8.64 28.97
N LYS A 92 -7.01 -8.32 29.40
CA LYS A 92 -6.56 -8.62 30.78
C LYS A 92 -7.43 -7.96 31.84
N ARG A 93 -7.73 -6.67 31.67
CA ARG A 93 -8.59 -5.92 32.61
C ARG A 93 -10.00 -6.51 32.67
N LYS A 94 -10.57 -6.89 31.52
CA LYS A 94 -11.88 -7.54 31.44
C LYS A 94 -11.89 -8.86 32.20
N ASN A 95 -10.91 -9.73 31.99
CA ASN A 95 -10.83 -11.02 32.67
C ASN A 95 -10.75 -10.85 34.18
N LYS A 96 -9.92 -9.91 34.67
CA LYS A 96 -9.83 -9.60 36.10
C LYS A 96 -11.17 -9.11 36.68
N ALA A 97 -11.85 -8.19 35.99
CA ALA A 97 -13.15 -7.70 36.43
C ALA A 97 -14.23 -8.80 36.41
N GLU A 98 -14.14 -9.75 35.48
CA GLU A 98 -15.05 -10.91 35.40
C GLU A 98 -14.81 -11.90 36.55
N GLU A 99 -13.55 -12.17 36.90
CA GLU A 99 -13.18 -12.95 38.09
C GLU A 99 -13.70 -12.29 39.37
N GLU A 100 -13.46 -10.99 39.56
CA GLU A 100 -13.95 -10.21 40.73
C GLU A 100 -15.49 -10.25 40.82
N LEU A 101 -16.18 -10.08 39.69
CA LEU A 101 -17.64 -10.17 39.63
C LEU A 101 -18.14 -11.58 40.01
N SER A 102 -17.43 -12.62 39.55
CA SER A 102 -17.77 -14.00 39.87
C SER A 102 -17.62 -14.28 41.38
N SER A 103 -16.55 -13.80 42.01
CA SER A 103 -16.33 -13.89 43.45
C SER A 103 -17.42 -13.17 44.23
N LEU A 104 -17.66 -11.90 43.91
CA LEU A 104 -18.69 -11.08 44.56
C LEU A 104 -20.09 -11.71 44.46
N LYS A 105 -20.41 -12.29 43.31
CA LYS A 105 -21.67 -13.02 43.10
C LYS A 105 -21.78 -14.25 44.02
N THR A 106 -20.68 -14.95 44.28
CA THR A 106 -20.68 -16.08 45.22
C THR A 106 -20.83 -15.62 46.67
N ASP A 107 -20.14 -14.55 47.08
CA ASP A 107 -20.22 -14.01 48.44
C ASP A 107 -21.61 -13.44 48.75
N TYR A 108 -22.19 -12.70 47.80
CA TYR A 108 -23.57 -12.23 47.91
C TYR A 108 -24.57 -13.38 48.08
N LYS A 109 -24.41 -14.48 47.33
CA LYS A 109 -25.26 -15.67 47.48
C LYS A 109 -25.12 -16.26 48.88
N LYS A 110 -23.90 -16.37 49.42
CA LYS A 110 -23.66 -16.87 50.78
C LYS A 110 -24.33 -16.00 51.84
N LEU A 111 -24.23 -14.66 51.74
CA LEU A 111 -24.87 -13.72 52.66
C LEU A 111 -26.41 -13.69 52.56
N ARG A 112 -26.98 -14.01 51.39
CA ARG A 112 -28.44 -14.08 51.20
C ARG A 112 -29.08 -15.32 51.84
N LEU A 113 -28.35 -16.43 51.97
CA LEU A 113 -28.85 -17.69 52.53
C LEU A 113 -29.19 -17.64 54.04
N PRO A 114 -28.39 -17.05 54.95
CA PRO A 114 -28.70 -17.03 56.38
C PRO A 114 -29.99 -16.29 56.76
N MET A 115 -30.43 -15.32 55.94
CA MET A 115 -31.72 -14.64 56.13
C MET A 115 -32.94 -15.55 55.88
N ARG A 116 -32.76 -16.70 55.21
CA ARG A 116 -33.85 -17.66 54.94
C ARG A 116 -33.94 -18.80 55.96
N THR A 117 -32.87 -19.09 56.70
CA THR A 117 -32.79 -20.24 57.61
C THR A 117 -32.92 -19.85 59.08
N ALA A 118 -32.52 -18.64 59.47
CA ALA A 118 -32.98 -18.04 60.71
C ALA A 118 -34.47 -17.68 60.50
N GLY A 119 -35.38 -18.33 61.22
CA GLY A 119 -36.83 -18.14 61.10
C GLY A 119 -37.33 -16.75 61.53
N LEU A 120 -36.80 -15.69 60.92
CA LEU A 120 -37.27 -14.32 61.08
C LEU A 120 -38.46 -14.14 60.13
N GLY A 121 -39.63 -14.47 60.66
CA GLY A 121 -40.90 -14.38 59.96
C GLY A 121 -41.22 -12.98 59.44
N LYS A 122 -41.68 -12.95 58.20
CA LYS A 122 -42.76 -12.09 57.70
C LYS A 122 -42.71 -10.62 58.16
N SER A 123 -41.84 -9.82 57.54
CA SER A 123 -42.27 -8.48 57.15
C SER A 123 -42.25 -8.38 55.63
N GLN A 124 -43.36 -7.87 55.11
CA GLN A 124 -43.61 -7.65 53.70
C GLN A 124 -42.44 -6.91 53.07
N ASN A 125 -41.90 -7.44 51.98
CA ASN A 125 -41.49 -6.66 50.82
C ASN A 125 -41.44 -7.60 49.61
N SER A 126 -42.48 -7.46 48.80
CA SER A 126 -42.47 -7.75 47.37
C SER A 126 -41.15 -7.29 46.76
N GLY A 127 -40.41 -8.24 46.20
CA GLY A 127 -39.10 -7.93 45.65
C GLY A 127 -38.42 -9.19 45.20
N GLU A 128 -39.09 -9.98 44.37
CA GLU A 128 -38.37 -10.78 43.38
C GLU A 128 -37.46 -9.80 42.61
N LEU A 129 -36.21 -9.66 43.05
CA LEU A 129 -35.13 -9.22 42.19
C LEU A 129 -34.90 -10.34 41.17
N ARG A 130 -35.84 -10.41 40.21
CA ARG A 130 -35.52 -10.76 38.84
C ARG A 130 -34.43 -9.78 38.46
N PHE A 131 -33.19 -10.21 38.60
CA PHE A 131 -32.14 -9.69 37.77
C PHE A 131 -32.53 -10.09 36.35
N GLU A 132 -33.43 -9.31 35.73
CA GLU A 132 -33.48 -9.24 34.28
C GLU A 132 -32.05 -8.99 33.87
N LYS A 133 -31.46 -10.00 33.25
CA LYS A 133 -30.26 -9.86 32.45
C LYS A 133 -30.66 -8.84 31.37
N LYS A 134 -30.55 -7.55 31.68
CA LYS A 134 -30.43 -6.52 30.67
C LYS A 134 -29.09 -6.83 30.03
N MET A 135 -29.11 -7.80 29.11
CA MET A 135 -28.12 -7.92 28.06
C MET A 135 -28.20 -6.58 27.35
N THR A 136 -27.41 -5.61 27.84
CA THR A 136 -26.98 -4.51 26.99
C THR A 136 -26.45 -5.21 25.76
N LYS A 137 -27.18 -5.03 24.64
CA LYS A 137 -26.82 -5.60 23.34
C LYS A 137 -25.31 -5.45 23.21
N PRO A 138 -24.56 -6.52 22.85
CA PRO A 138 -23.13 -6.38 22.66
C PRO A 138 -22.97 -5.15 21.78
N ILE A 139 -22.23 -4.16 22.27
CA ILE A 139 -21.84 -3.05 21.43
C ILE A 139 -20.97 -3.72 20.39
N ASP A 140 -21.57 -4.08 19.26
CA ASP A 140 -20.86 -4.62 18.13
C ASP A 140 -19.78 -3.59 17.82
N GLY A 141 -18.54 -3.92 18.16
CA GLY A 141 -17.39 -3.03 17.93
C GLY A 141 -17.34 -2.58 16.47
N ASN A 142 -18.01 -3.29 15.58
CA ASN A 142 -18.17 -2.99 14.16
C ASN A 142 -18.93 -1.69 13.82
N ARG A 143 -19.69 -1.09 14.75
CA ARG A 143 -20.43 0.16 14.47
C ARG A 143 -19.57 1.42 14.46
N ASN A 144 -18.39 1.40 15.10
CA ASN A 144 -17.51 2.57 15.17
C ASN A 144 -16.39 2.59 14.11
N TYR A 145 -16.02 1.46 13.52
CA TYR A 145 -14.98 1.45 12.48
C TYR A 145 -15.44 2.13 11.18
N LYS A 146 -16.71 2.00 10.80
CA LYS A 146 -17.25 2.73 9.62
C LYS A 146 -17.37 4.23 9.90
N LYS A 147 -17.78 4.63 11.11
CA LYS A 147 -17.92 6.05 11.47
C LYS A 147 -16.57 6.75 11.59
N CYS A 148 -15.56 6.11 12.21
CA CYS A 148 -14.19 6.62 12.23
C CYS A 148 -13.54 6.65 10.84
N ARG A 149 -13.77 5.65 9.99
CA ARG A 149 -13.20 5.65 8.63
C ARG A 149 -13.82 6.75 7.75
N VAL A 150 -15.13 7.01 7.88
CA VAL A 150 -15.80 8.11 7.19
C VAL A 150 -15.31 9.47 7.69
N SER A 151 -15.10 9.64 9.00
CA SER A 151 -14.55 10.88 9.55
C SER A 151 -13.10 11.12 9.12
N LYS A 152 -12.27 10.07 9.08
CA LYS A 152 -10.87 10.17 8.67
C LYS A 152 -10.76 10.45 7.16
N LEU A 153 -11.54 9.78 6.30
CA LEU A 153 -11.54 10.00 4.85
C LEU A 153 -12.08 11.39 4.45
N LYS A 154 -13.06 11.93 5.20
CA LYS A 154 -13.53 13.33 5.00
C LYS A 154 -12.49 14.38 5.37
N PHE A 155 -11.60 14.07 6.32
CA PHE A 155 -10.55 14.99 6.75
C PHE A 155 -9.42 15.08 5.72
N TYR A 156 -9.03 13.96 5.11
CA TYR A 156 -8.01 13.94 4.04
C TYR A 156 -8.54 14.55 2.73
N ASN A 157 -9.75 14.21 2.30
CA ASN A 157 -10.31 14.76 1.05
C ASN A 157 -10.66 16.25 1.16
N GLY A 158 -10.99 16.77 2.35
CA GLY A 158 -11.26 18.20 2.56
C GLY A 158 -9.99 19.06 2.71
N ALA A 159 -8.84 18.45 2.94
CA ALA A 159 -7.54 19.14 2.98
C ALA A 159 -6.93 19.27 1.57
N GLU A 160 -7.15 18.29 0.70
CA GLU A 160 -6.71 18.36 -0.71
C GLU A 160 -7.50 19.42 -1.50
N SER A 161 -8.81 19.60 -1.26
CA SER A 161 -9.62 20.62 -1.95
C SER A 161 -9.32 22.09 -1.55
N LYS A 162 -8.48 22.31 -0.53
CA LYS A 162 -8.09 23.66 -0.06
C LYS A 162 -6.69 24.08 -0.50
N LEU A 163 -5.94 23.20 -1.18
CA LEU A 163 -4.60 23.48 -1.69
C LEU A 163 -4.58 23.74 -3.21
N GLU A 164 -5.75 23.84 -3.85
CA GLU A 164 -5.88 24.00 -5.30
C GLU A 164 -6.57 25.34 -5.69
N GLN A 165 -6.62 26.32 -4.78
CA GLN A 165 -7.27 27.63 -5.03
C GLN A 165 -6.44 28.88 -4.70
N ASP A 166 -5.15 28.76 -4.36
CA ASP A 166 -4.21 29.89 -4.25
C ASP A 166 -2.93 29.57 -5.06
#